data_AF-A0A519JIZ7-F1
#
_entry.id   AF-A0A519JIZ7-F1
#
_cell.length_a   1.000
_cell.length_b   1.000
_cell.length_c   1.000
_cell.angle_alpha   90.00
_cell.angle_beta   90.00
_cell.angle_gamma   90.00
#
_symmetry.space_group_name_H-M   'P 1'
#
loop_
_entity.id
_entity.type
_entity.pdbx_description
1 polymer ?
#
loop_
_entity_poly.entity_id
_entity_poly.type
_entity_poly.pdbx_seq_one_letter_code
_entity_poly.pdbx_strand_id
1 'polypeptide(L)'
;REERPIEVEAKAAGLNYVDLDGTVGCMVNGAGLAMATMDLIKYAGYEPANFLDVGGTADAKRVELAFKIILRDPNVKAILINIFGGIVRCDRVAEGVIDAYKNMGDSIKVPIIVRLQGTNAELAKEMIDNSGMPILSAVQFQEAADRVKEALG
;
A
#
# COMPACT_ATOMS: atom_id res chain seq x y z
N ARG A 1 23.80 12.30 4.11
CA ARG A 1 23.36 10.89 4.04
C ARG A 1 23.41 10.52 2.56
N GLU A 2 24.11 9.45 2.21
CA GLU A 2 24.14 8.94 0.83
C GLU A 2 22.78 8.31 0.51
N GLU A 3 22.21 8.54 -0.69
CA GLU A 3 20.92 7.94 -1.09
C GLU A 3 21.08 6.41 -1.16
N ARG A 4 20.15 5.65 -0.55
CA ARG A 4 20.22 4.18 -0.61
C ARG A 4 19.94 3.70 -2.03
N PRO A 5 20.54 2.57 -2.49
CA PRO A 5 20.29 2.05 -3.85
C PRO A 5 18.81 1.87 -4.19
N ILE A 6 18.00 1.44 -3.22
CA ILE A 6 16.55 1.26 -3.37
C ILE A 6 15.79 2.59 -3.57
N GLU A 7 16.26 3.68 -2.95
CA GLU A 7 15.68 5.02 -3.12
C GLU A 7 16.00 5.57 -4.50
N VAL A 8 17.22 5.32 -5.01
CA VAL A 8 17.63 5.70 -6.37
C VAL A 8 16.80 4.95 -7.42
N GLU A 9 16.57 3.66 -7.23
CA GLU A 9 15.75 2.84 -8.13
C GLU A 9 14.29 3.28 -8.13
N ALA A 10 13.71 3.51 -6.94
CA ALA A 10 12.36 4.03 -6.81
C ALA A 10 12.22 5.40 -7.50
N LYS A 11 13.20 6.29 -7.33
CA LYS A 11 13.22 7.61 -7.97
C LYS A 11 13.30 7.50 -9.50
N ALA A 12 14.10 6.57 -10.03
CA ALA A 12 14.16 6.29 -11.47
C ALA A 12 12.83 5.75 -12.02
N ALA A 13 12.05 5.07 -11.18
CA ALA A 13 10.69 4.63 -11.46
C ALA A 13 9.61 5.70 -11.28
N GLY A 14 9.98 6.92 -10.88
CA GLY A 14 9.04 8.01 -10.60
C GLY A 14 8.27 7.84 -9.29
N LEU A 15 8.84 7.10 -8.33
CA LEU A 15 8.31 6.85 -7.00
C LEU A 15 9.10 7.63 -5.96
N ASN A 16 8.40 8.25 -5.01
CA ASN A 16 9.04 8.92 -3.87
C ASN A 16 9.12 7.94 -2.72
N TYR A 17 10.29 7.32 -2.54
CA TYR A 17 10.50 6.27 -1.54
C TYR A 17 11.57 6.69 -0.53
N VAL A 18 11.32 6.42 0.74
CA VAL A 18 12.31 6.53 1.82
C VAL A 18 12.21 5.27 2.66
N ASP A 19 13.31 4.56 2.79
CA ASP A 19 13.37 3.32 3.57
C ASP A 19 13.44 3.62 5.09
N LEU A 20 12.83 2.80 5.92
CA LEU A 20 12.71 3.02 7.37
C LEU A 20 12.88 1.69 8.10
N ASP A 21 13.25 1.74 9.38
CA ASP A 21 13.42 0.53 10.16
C ASP A 21 12.06 0.12 10.78
N GLY A 22 11.29 -0.71 10.07
CA GLY A 22 9.96 -1.12 10.51
C GLY A 22 9.49 -2.45 9.92
N THR A 23 8.21 -2.76 10.10
CA THR A 23 7.60 -4.05 9.72
C THR A 23 6.38 -3.92 8.81
N VAL A 24 5.76 -2.75 8.73
CA VAL A 24 4.61 -2.53 7.84
C VAL A 24 5.03 -1.63 6.69
N GLY A 25 5.11 -2.20 5.49
CA GLY A 25 5.33 -1.41 4.30
C GLY A 25 4.09 -0.58 3.98
N CYS A 26 4.26 0.65 3.51
CA CYS A 26 3.11 1.48 3.11
C CYS A 26 3.24 1.96 1.67
N MET A 27 2.10 2.09 0.98
CA MET A 27 2.00 2.67 -0.37
C MET A 27 0.81 3.63 -0.39
N VAL A 28 1.06 4.89 -0.74
CA VAL A 28 0.03 5.94 -0.70
C VAL A 28 0.08 6.87 -1.91
N ASN A 29 -0.95 7.71 -2.08
CA ASN A 29 -0.89 8.86 -2.97
C ASN A 29 -0.89 10.19 -2.19
N GLY A 30 0.20 10.94 -2.33
CA GLY A 30 0.43 12.24 -1.70
C GLY A 30 1.19 12.14 -0.37
N ALA A 31 2.24 12.95 -0.24
CA ALA A 31 3.11 12.99 0.94
C ALA A 31 2.39 13.23 2.27
N GLY A 32 1.34 14.06 2.30
CA GLY A 32 0.54 14.30 3.51
C GLY A 32 -0.20 13.05 4.01
N LEU A 33 -0.77 12.28 3.06
CA LEU A 33 -1.43 11.02 3.36
C LEU A 33 -0.42 9.94 3.77
N ALA A 34 0.78 9.96 3.20
CA ALA A 34 1.88 9.07 3.57
C ALA A 34 2.22 9.20 5.06
N MET A 35 2.40 10.43 5.53
CA MET A 35 2.69 10.71 6.94
C MET A 35 1.55 10.24 7.85
N ALA A 36 0.30 10.56 7.51
CA ALA A 36 -0.85 10.08 8.27
C ALA A 36 -0.99 8.55 8.28
N THR A 37 -0.54 7.87 7.22
CA THR A 37 -0.54 6.41 7.14
C THR A 37 0.53 5.79 8.03
N MET A 38 1.72 6.40 8.09
CA MET A 38 2.77 5.99 9.02
C MET A 38 2.31 6.17 10.48
N ASP A 39 1.61 7.26 10.80
CA ASP A 39 1.02 7.48 12.11
C ASP A 39 -0.06 6.44 12.45
N LEU A 40 -0.89 6.06 11.47
CA LEU A 40 -1.86 4.97 11.63
C LEU A 40 -1.17 3.63 11.94
N ILE A 41 -0.08 3.31 11.24
CA ILE A 41 0.70 2.08 11.48
C ILE A 41 1.23 2.07 12.92
N LYS A 42 1.80 3.19 13.37
CA LYS A 42 2.25 3.37 14.75
C LYS A 42 1.12 3.24 15.76
N TYR A 43 -0.03 3.86 15.47
CA TYR A 43 -1.23 3.73 16.30
C TYR A 43 -1.74 2.28 16.36
N ALA A 44 -1.56 1.50 15.30
CA ALA A 44 -1.87 0.08 15.30
C ALA A 44 -0.89 -0.76 16.13
N GLY A 45 0.23 -0.17 16.59
CA GLY A 45 1.24 -0.83 17.43
C GLY A 45 2.44 -1.36 16.67
N TYR A 46 2.61 -0.99 15.39
CA TYR A 46 3.68 -1.46 14.53
C TYR A 46 4.54 -0.30 14.01
N GLU A 47 5.68 -0.61 13.41
CA GLU A 47 6.58 0.42 12.85
C GLU A 47 6.48 0.44 11.31
N PRO A 48 6.38 1.62 10.67
CA PRO A 48 6.38 1.72 9.22
C PRO A 48 7.76 1.39 8.67
N ALA A 49 7.82 0.43 7.74
CA ALA A 49 9.07 -0.02 7.09
C ALA A 49 9.52 0.93 5.97
N ASN A 50 8.62 1.78 5.46
CA ASN A 50 8.98 2.75 4.45
C ASN A 50 7.99 3.90 4.41
N PHE A 51 8.40 4.98 3.75
CA PHE A 51 7.54 5.96 3.12
C PHE A 51 7.51 5.65 1.62
N LEU A 52 6.33 5.58 1.00
CA LEU A 52 6.22 5.50 -0.46
C LEU A 52 5.00 6.27 -0.96
N ASP A 53 5.25 7.31 -1.75
CA ASP A 53 4.24 8.05 -2.50
C ASP A 53 4.32 7.72 -3.99
N VAL A 54 3.25 7.14 -4.52
CA VAL A 54 3.12 6.76 -5.95
C VAL A 54 2.63 7.92 -6.83
N GLY A 55 2.33 9.08 -6.24
CA GLY A 55 1.79 10.25 -6.91
C GLY A 55 0.29 10.14 -7.26
N GLY A 56 -0.19 11.03 -8.13
CA GLY A 56 -1.62 11.17 -8.44
C GLY A 56 -2.25 10.04 -9.28
N THR A 57 -1.47 9.05 -9.72
CA THR A 57 -1.93 7.96 -10.58
C THR A 57 -1.39 6.63 -10.08
N ALA A 58 -2.28 5.74 -9.62
CA ALA A 58 -1.95 4.40 -9.13
C ALA A 58 -2.45 3.33 -10.11
N ASP A 59 -1.83 3.28 -11.30
CA ASP A 59 -2.09 2.22 -12.28
C ASP A 59 -1.44 0.88 -11.86
N ALA A 60 -1.87 -0.23 -12.47
CA ALA A 60 -1.42 -1.58 -12.13
C ALA A 60 0.11 -1.74 -12.16
N LYS A 61 0.80 -1.12 -13.14
CA LYS A 61 2.25 -1.23 -13.29
C LYS A 61 2.98 -0.53 -12.16
N ARG A 62 2.50 0.65 -11.74
CA ARG A 62 3.06 1.37 -10.60
C ARG A 62 2.82 0.62 -9.29
N VAL A 63 1.64 0.05 -9.09
CA VAL A 63 1.34 -0.77 -7.92
C VAL A 63 2.25 -2.00 -7.85
N GLU A 64 2.45 -2.70 -8.97
CA GLU A 64 3.34 -3.86 -9.04
C GLU A 64 4.80 -3.48 -8.72
N LEU A 65 5.27 -2.35 -9.25
CA LEU A 65 6.62 -1.85 -8.98
C LEU A 65 6.81 -1.44 -7.52
N ALA A 66 5.80 -0.77 -6.94
CA ALA A 66 5.77 -0.44 -5.53
C ALA A 66 5.84 -1.69 -4.65
N PHE A 67 5.06 -2.74 -4.94
CA PHE A 67 5.16 -4.01 -4.25
C PHE A 67 6.54 -4.64 -4.36
N LYS A 68 7.13 -4.68 -5.56
CA LYS A 68 8.49 -5.22 -5.75
C LYS A 68 9.53 -4.48 -4.91
N ILE A 69 9.43 -3.16 -4.79
CA ILE A 69 10.34 -2.35 -3.99
C ILE A 69 10.14 -2.65 -2.50
N ILE A 70 8.90 -2.60 -2.00
CA ILE A 70 8.58 -2.84 -0.59
C ILE A 70 9.01 -4.26 -0.17
N LEU A 71 8.70 -5.27 -0.97
CA LEU A 71 8.98 -6.68 -0.66
C LEU A 71 10.46 -7.06 -0.72
N ARG A 72 11.36 -6.15 -1.11
CA ARG A 72 12.81 -6.38 -1.02
C ARG A 72 13.33 -6.23 0.40
N ASP A 73 12.61 -5.52 1.26
CA ASP A 73 12.93 -5.48 2.68
C ASP A 73 12.42 -6.75 3.38
N PRO A 74 13.30 -7.64 3.87
CA PRO A 74 12.88 -8.86 4.56
C PRO A 74 12.20 -8.61 5.92
N ASN A 75 12.29 -7.39 6.46
CA ASN A 75 11.63 -7.01 7.70
C ASN A 75 10.13 -6.78 7.52
N VAL A 76 9.68 -6.48 6.30
CA VAL A 76 8.26 -6.28 5.98
C VAL A 76 7.46 -7.56 6.27
N LYS A 77 6.43 -7.41 7.10
CA LYS A 77 5.48 -8.46 7.52
C LYS A 77 4.05 -8.21 7.04
N ALA A 78 3.73 -6.99 6.63
CA ALA A 78 2.45 -6.63 6.01
C ALA A 78 2.64 -5.41 5.10
N ILE A 79 1.74 -5.23 4.13
CA ILE A 79 1.69 -4.01 3.30
C ILE A 79 0.34 -3.33 3.48
N LEU A 80 0.37 -2.04 3.82
CA LEU A 80 -0.80 -1.18 3.85
C LEU A 80 -0.81 -0.25 2.63
N ILE A 81 -1.78 -0.47 1.74
CA ILE A 81 -2.10 0.44 0.65
C ILE A 81 -3.16 1.41 1.17
N ASN A 82 -2.85 2.70 1.17
CA ASN A 82 -3.79 3.74 1.60
C ASN A 82 -3.89 4.82 0.54
N ILE A 83 -4.96 4.77 -0.26
CA ILE A 83 -5.16 5.68 -1.39
C ILE A 83 -6.46 6.46 -1.23
N PHE A 84 -6.37 7.77 -1.45
CA PHE A 84 -7.53 8.65 -1.56
C PHE A 84 -7.85 8.94 -3.03
N GLY A 85 -8.95 8.36 -3.54
CA GLY A 85 -9.44 8.54 -4.89
C GLY A 85 -10.25 9.84 -5.04
N GLY A 86 -9.59 10.90 -5.50
CA GLY A 86 -10.25 12.14 -5.93
C GLY A 86 -10.62 12.06 -7.42
N ILE A 87 -9.74 12.59 -8.28
CA ILE A 87 -9.90 12.54 -9.74
C ILE A 87 -9.81 11.09 -10.25
N VAL A 88 -8.90 10.30 -9.69
CA VAL A 88 -8.81 8.87 -9.96
C VAL A 88 -9.83 8.14 -9.10
N ARG A 89 -10.67 7.31 -9.73
CA ARG A 89 -11.70 6.53 -9.04
C ARG A 89 -11.10 5.33 -8.33
N CYS A 90 -11.61 5.01 -7.15
CA CYS A 90 -11.10 3.90 -6.33
C CYS A 90 -11.26 2.54 -7.02
N ASP A 91 -12.30 2.33 -7.83
CA ASP A 91 -12.51 1.06 -8.55
C ASP A 91 -11.37 0.76 -9.55
N ARG A 92 -10.79 1.79 -10.16
CA ARG A 92 -9.61 1.64 -11.04
C ARG A 92 -8.34 1.28 -10.26
N VAL A 93 -8.21 1.82 -9.06
CA VAL A 93 -7.08 1.48 -8.17
C VAL A 93 -7.23 0.05 -7.66
N ALA A 94 -8.44 -0.36 -7.27
CA ALA A 94 -8.74 -1.74 -6.87
C ALA A 94 -8.43 -2.72 -8.00
N GLU A 95 -8.86 -2.44 -9.24
CA GLU A 95 -8.50 -3.22 -10.43
C GLU A 95 -6.97 -3.38 -10.55
N GLY A 96 -6.22 -2.27 -10.42
CA GLY A 96 -4.75 -2.30 -10.47
C GLY A 96 -4.10 -3.12 -9.36
N VAL A 97 -4.64 -3.09 -8.14
CA VAL A 97 -4.15 -3.89 -7.01
C VAL A 97 -4.43 -5.38 -7.23
N ILE A 98 -5.65 -5.73 -7.65
CA ILE A 98 -6.06 -7.11 -7.96
C ILE A 98 -5.17 -7.69 -9.07
N ASP A 99 -4.94 -6.92 -10.13
CA ASP A 99 -4.09 -7.35 -11.25
C ASP A 99 -2.63 -7.50 -10.83
N ALA A 100 -2.09 -6.55 -10.07
CA ALA A 100 -0.72 -6.64 -9.53
C ALA A 100 -0.56 -7.87 -8.63
N TYR A 101 -1.54 -8.17 -7.78
CA TYR A 101 -1.53 -9.36 -6.93
C TYR A 101 -1.52 -10.65 -7.77
N LYS A 102 -2.39 -10.76 -8.80
CA LYS A 102 -2.39 -11.91 -9.72
C LYS A 102 -1.07 -12.10 -10.44
N ASN A 103 -0.50 -11.00 -10.94
CA ASN A 103 0.75 -11.05 -11.71
C ASN A 103 1.94 -11.46 -10.84
N MET A 104 1.98 -11.01 -9.59
CA MET A 104 3.06 -11.34 -8.66
C MET A 104 2.88 -12.72 -8.02
N GLY A 105 1.64 -13.20 -7.88
CA GLY A 105 1.29 -14.52 -7.38
C GLY A 105 1.99 -14.85 -6.06
N ASP A 106 2.67 -16.00 -6.02
CA ASP A 106 3.37 -16.54 -4.84
C ASP A 106 4.56 -15.68 -4.35
N SER A 107 4.90 -14.61 -5.07
CA SER A 107 5.91 -13.63 -4.62
C SER A 107 5.40 -12.78 -3.46
N ILE A 108 4.08 -12.63 -3.31
CA ILE A 108 3.47 -11.90 -2.19
C ILE A 108 3.19 -12.90 -1.07
N LYS A 109 4.08 -12.90 -0.07
CA LYS A 109 4.03 -13.81 1.08
C LYS A 109 3.55 -13.15 2.38
N VAL A 110 3.21 -11.87 2.30
CA VAL A 110 2.75 -11.07 3.43
C VAL A 110 1.31 -10.62 3.17
N PRO A 111 0.48 -10.46 4.22
CA PRO A 111 -0.86 -9.92 4.09
C PRO A 111 -0.84 -8.51 3.47
N ILE A 112 -1.83 -8.28 2.61
CA ILE A 112 -2.07 -6.99 1.98
C ILE A 112 -3.34 -6.39 2.56
N ILE A 113 -3.24 -5.18 3.08
CA ILE A 113 -4.34 -4.36 3.55
C ILE A 113 -4.54 -3.23 2.55
N VAL A 114 -5.78 -3.03 2.10
CA VAL A 114 -6.12 -2.00 1.11
C VAL A 114 -7.20 -1.11 1.65
N ARG A 115 -6.84 0.15 1.92
CA ARG A 115 -7.79 1.20 2.26
C ARG A 115 -7.95 2.15 1.09
N LEU A 116 -9.16 2.22 0.55
CA LEU A 116 -9.54 3.14 -0.52
C LEU A 116 -10.65 4.04 -0.01
N GLN A 117 -10.47 5.37 -0.13
CA GLN A 117 -11.52 6.34 0.22
C GLN A 117 -11.68 7.37 -0.89
N GLY A 118 -12.91 7.82 -1.14
CA GLY A 118 -13.24 8.82 -2.15
C GLY A 118 -14.22 8.27 -3.18
N THR A 119 -14.08 8.69 -4.45
CA THR A 119 -15.00 8.30 -5.51
C THR A 119 -14.98 6.78 -5.72
N ASN A 120 -16.15 6.15 -5.61
CA ASN A 120 -16.37 4.71 -5.72
C ASN A 120 -15.64 3.84 -4.68
N ALA A 121 -15.35 4.36 -3.49
CA ALA A 121 -14.69 3.60 -2.44
C ALA A 121 -15.42 2.29 -2.07
N GLU A 122 -16.74 2.33 -1.87
CA GLU A 122 -17.54 1.15 -1.54
C GLU A 122 -17.49 0.10 -2.65
N LEU A 123 -17.65 0.52 -3.91
CA LEU A 123 -17.52 -0.38 -5.06
C LEU A 123 -16.12 -1.02 -5.13
N ALA A 124 -15.07 -0.23 -4.87
CA ALA A 124 -13.70 -0.73 -4.87
C ALA A 124 -13.46 -1.75 -3.75
N LYS A 125 -14.05 -1.52 -2.58
CA LYS A 125 -14.06 -2.48 -1.47
C LYS A 125 -14.76 -3.78 -1.87
N GLU A 126 -15.96 -3.70 -2.44
CA GLU A 126 -16.68 -4.88 -2.94
C GLU A 126 -15.87 -5.64 -4.01
N MET A 127 -15.18 -4.94 -4.91
CA MET A 127 -14.32 -5.57 -5.92
C MET A 127 -13.18 -6.38 -5.29
N ILE A 128 -12.54 -5.83 -4.25
CA ILE A 128 -11.45 -6.51 -3.53
C ILE A 128 -12.01 -7.71 -2.77
N ASP A 129 -13.10 -7.53 -2.02
CA ASP A 129 -13.72 -8.60 -1.22
C ASP A 129 -14.21 -9.77 -2.11
N ASN A 130 -14.74 -9.46 -3.29
CA ASN A 130 -15.21 -10.46 -4.25
C ASN A 130 -14.10 -11.05 -5.14
N SER A 131 -12.85 -10.59 -5.02
CA SER A 131 -11.74 -11.05 -5.87
C SER A 131 -11.29 -12.49 -5.55
N GLY A 132 -11.69 -13.03 -4.39
CA GLY A 132 -11.23 -14.33 -3.88
C GLY A 132 -9.77 -14.32 -3.41
N MET A 133 -9.13 -13.15 -3.35
CA MET A 133 -7.76 -13.00 -2.85
C MET A 133 -7.75 -12.72 -1.35
N PRO A 134 -6.68 -13.14 -0.63
CA PRO A 134 -6.52 -12.86 0.78
C PRO A 134 -6.06 -11.40 1.01
N ILE A 135 -6.87 -10.45 0.57
CA ILE A 135 -6.64 -9.00 0.72
C ILE A 135 -7.67 -8.46 1.70
N LEU A 136 -7.21 -7.79 2.75
CA LEU A 136 -8.08 -7.14 3.72
C LEU A 136 -8.44 -5.74 3.23
N SER A 137 -9.70 -5.51 2.87
CA SER A 137 -10.15 -4.19 2.45
C SER A 137 -10.67 -3.34 3.63
N ALA A 138 -10.53 -2.03 3.51
CA ALA A 138 -11.07 -1.05 4.44
C ALA A 138 -11.48 0.24 3.70
N VAL A 139 -12.38 1.02 4.31
CA VAL A 139 -12.70 2.39 3.82
C VAL A 139 -12.26 3.43 4.84
N GLN A 140 -12.53 3.17 6.13
CA GLN A 140 -12.21 4.10 7.21
C GLN A 140 -10.78 3.92 7.74
N PHE A 141 -10.20 5.00 8.27
CA PHE A 141 -8.86 4.95 8.90
C PHE A 141 -8.81 3.98 10.08
N GLN A 142 -9.82 4.01 10.96
CA GLN A 142 -9.88 3.11 12.11
C GLN A 142 -9.96 1.65 11.66
N GLU A 143 -10.80 1.35 10.67
CA GLU A 143 -10.91 0.02 10.09
C GLU A 143 -9.56 -0.46 9.54
N ALA A 144 -8.83 0.39 8.81
CA ALA A 144 -7.50 0.04 8.30
C ALA A 144 -6.49 -0.26 9.42
N ALA A 145 -6.52 0.49 10.52
CA ALA A 145 -5.68 0.21 11.68
C ALA A 145 -6.02 -1.14 12.32
N ASP A 146 -7.31 -1.46 12.40
CA ASP A 146 -7.79 -2.74 12.94
C ASP A 146 -7.41 -3.92 12.02
N ARG A 147 -7.47 -3.74 10.69
CA ARG A 147 -6.98 -4.73 9.70
C ARG A 147 -5.48 -4.96 9.80
N VAL A 148 -4.68 -3.93 10.07
CA VAL A 148 -3.24 -4.09 10.31
C VAL A 148 -3.00 -4.94 11.56
N LYS A 149 -3.77 -4.73 12.63
CA LYS A 149 -3.71 -5.58 13.84
C LYS A 149 -4.12 -7.01 13.56
N GLU A 150 -5.22 -7.22 12.83
CA GLU A 150 -5.70 -8.55 12.43
C GLU A 150 -4.68 -9.31 11.56
N ALA A 151 -3.98 -8.60 10.69
CA ALA A 151 -3.01 -9.21 9.78
C ALA A 151 -1.72 -9.68 10.47
N LEU A 152 -1.36 -9.09 11.62
CA LEU A 152 -0.06 -9.27 12.29
C LEU A 152 -0.16 -9.84 13.71
N GLY A 153 -1.37 -9.91 14.27
CA GLY A 153 -1.67 -10.52 15.57
C GLY A 153 -2.11 -11.97 15.44
#